data_AF-A0A4Q3A1U6-F1
#
_entry.id   AF-A0A4Q3A1U6-F1
#
_cell.length_a   1.000
_cell.length_b   1.000
_cell.length_c   1.000
_cell.angle_alpha   90.00
_cell.angle_beta   90.00
_cell.angle_gamma   90.00
#
_symmetry.space_group_name_H-M   'P 1'
#
loop_
_entity.id
_entity.type
_entity.pdbx_description
1 polymer ?
#
loop_
_entity_poly.entity_id
_entity_poly.type
_entity_poly.pdbx_seq_one_letter_code
_entity_poly.pdbx_strand_id
1 'polypeptide(L)'
;MKGSLFISLLILAAGGLLGWKQHGQLVSVRESHRLVEEEARSLGLDPDALLTAGKPPLPTKSNREDPGAKIAAAKSFAKELIDFAKKMKEREKSGEQPDEKFQKQIMETLSRFMDLNPAQIKAVIEEFKASPDLDDEMRRGIVGFAILMLANDQPEAAIAIYTESADIKGLGDMGSHVITSSLGKWAEKDPFAAMEWVQKNSEKHASLITEETKAAILAGAAKQDPKLALSMVNDLGMKEQHRVADGLVRSARSAEERTALLQTLRDGKDQNDLTKTTLSALGGQLTNEGFETSQAWLTSAKLSKDETQSIAQGISSWQAGADSGKWIEWMDGKVPDDTLKQKTDQLVQQWTRTDYKAAGEWIGTLEDGTAKNSAIKSFARTVAPYEPEAATQWANSLPEGQERDELLETISKTKKKDAPASE
;
A
#
# COMPACT_ATOMS: atom_id res chain seq x y z
N MET A 1 -18.47 2.94 -22.56
CA MET A 1 -19.33 2.49 -21.44
C MET A 1 -19.66 3.72 -20.61
N LYS A 2 -20.92 4.15 -20.56
CA LYS A 2 -21.34 5.23 -19.67
C LYS A 2 -21.76 4.56 -18.35
N GLY A 3 -20.92 4.62 -17.32
CA GLY A 3 -21.33 4.19 -15.99
C GLY A 3 -22.34 5.18 -15.42
N SER A 4 -23.36 4.71 -14.69
CA SER A 4 -24.36 5.62 -14.11
C SER A 4 -23.70 6.72 -13.26
N LEU A 5 -24.13 7.97 -13.47
CA LEU A 5 -23.73 9.15 -12.70
C LEU A 5 -23.91 8.93 -11.18
N PHE A 6 -24.93 8.18 -10.78
CA PHE A 6 -25.20 7.84 -9.38
C PHE A 6 -24.08 6.99 -8.76
N ILE A 7 -23.59 5.97 -9.48
CA ILE A 7 -22.50 5.10 -9.03
C ILE A 7 -21.19 5.89 -8.98
N SER A 8 -20.96 6.73 -9.98
CA SER A 8 -19.78 7.60 -10.04
C SER A 8 -19.75 8.58 -8.86
N LEU A 9 -20.90 9.15 -8.49
CA LEU A 9 -21.04 10.02 -7.30
C LEU A 9 -20.83 9.27 -5.99
N LEU A 10 -21.35 8.04 -5.86
CA LEU A 10 -21.11 7.21 -4.67
C LEU A 10 -19.63 6.85 -4.52
N ILE A 11 -18.96 6.47 -5.61
CA ILE A 11 -17.52 6.14 -5.59
C ILE A 11 -16.69 7.40 -5.27
N LEU A 12 -17.01 8.56 -5.85
CA LEU A 12 -16.34 9.83 -5.54
C LEU A 12 -16.56 10.26 -4.08
N ALA A 13 -17.76 10.04 -3.54
CA ALA A 13 -18.07 10.29 -2.13
C ALA A 13 -17.25 9.38 -1.21
N ALA A 14 -17.07 8.10 -1.56
CA ALA A 14 -16.22 7.18 -0.82
C ALA A 14 -14.75 7.62 -0.83
N GLY A 15 -14.23 8.13 -1.95
CA GLY A 15 -12.84 8.59 -2.03
C GLY A 15 -12.56 9.93 -1.35
N GLY A 16 -13.46 10.91 -1.48
CA GLY A 16 -13.23 12.29 -1.03
C GLY A 16 -13.73 12.65 0.36
N LEU A 17 -14.75 11.97 0.90
CA LEU A 17 -15.43 12.36 2.15
C LEU A 17 -15.03 11.53 3.37
N LEU A 18 -14.30 10.42 3.20
CA LEU A 18 -13.80 9.61 4.32
C LEU A 18 -12.85 10.41 5.24
N GLY A 19 -12.02 11.29 4.66
CA GLY A 19 -11.19 12.23 5.44
C GLY A 19 -12.00 13.25 6.24
N TRP A 20 -13.17 13.64 5.76
CA TRP A 20 -14.06 14.60 6.42
C TRP A 20 -14.80 13.96 7.62
N LYS A 21 -15.25 12.70 7.48
CA LYS A 21 -15.92 11.96 8.58
C LYS A 21 -15.01 11.77 9.79
N GLN A 22 -13.74 11.41 9.58
CA GLN A 22 -12.77 11.28 10.68
C GLN A 22 -12.52 12.63 11.37
N HIS A 23 -12.47 13.73 10.62
CA HIS A 23 -12.35 15.08 11.18
C HIS A 23 -13.60 15.49 11.98
N GLY A 24 -14.80 15.21 11.45
CA GLY A 24 -16.08 15.53 12.11
C GLY A 24 -16.32 14.75 13.40
N GLN A 25 -15.99 13.45 13.43
CA GLN A 25 -16.07 12.64 14.65
C GLN A 25 -15.06 13.09 15.71
N LEU A 26 -13.84 13.48 15.32
CA LEU A 26 -12.86 14.08 16.24
C LEU A 26 -13.36 15.39 16.84
N VAL A 27 -14.01 16.24 16.04
CA VAL A 27 -14.60 17.51 16.51
C VAL A 27 -15.76 17.24 17.47
N SER A 28 -16.68 16.33 17.13
CA SER A 28 -17.83 16.02 17.99
C SER A 28 -17.44 15.33 19.30
N VAL A 29 -16.43 14.45 19.27
CA VAL A 29 -15.87 13.85 20.48
C VAL A 29 -15.18 14.90 21.35
N ARG A 30 -14.41 15.83 20.75
CA ARG A 30 -13.79 16.93 21.51
C ARG A 30 -14.82 17.88 22.11
N GLU A 31 -15.90 18.14 21.39
CA GLU A 31 -16.95 19.04 21.83
C GLU A 31 -17.83 18.42 22.92
N SER A 32 -18.19 17.14 22.78
CA SER A 32 -18.85 16.39 23.86
C SER A 32 -17.95 16.24 25.08
N HIS A 33 -16.64 16.00 24.91
CA HIS A 33 -15.67 16.00 26.00
C HIS A 33 -15.63 17.37 26.72
N ARG A 34 -15.56 18.47 25.96
CA ARG A 34 -15.56 19.83 26.50
C ARG A 34 -16.84 20.13 27.31
N LEU A 35 -18.00 19.73 26.79
CA LEU A 35 -19.27 19.95 27.49
C LEU A 35 -19.35 19.15 28.80
N VAL A 36 -18.86 17.90 28.80
CA VAL A 36 -18.80 17.07 30.00
C VAL A 36 -17.79 17.62 31.01
N GLU A 37 -16.66 18.17 30.57
CA GLU A 37 -15.69 18.83 31.45
C GLU A 37 -16.25 20.12 32.06
N GLU A 38 -16.98 20.92 31.27
CA GLU A 38 -17.67 22.12 31.76
C GLU A 38 -18.75 21.78 32.77
N GLU A 39 -19.54 20.72 32.53
CA GLU A 39 -20.55 20.23 33.46
C GLU A 39 -19.92 19.68 34.75
N ALA A 40 -18.84 18.90 34.64
CA ALA A 40 -18.09 18.40 35.80
C ALA A 40 -17.53 19.55 36.66
N ARG A 41 -16.95 20.57 36.04
CA ARG A 41 -16.47 21.78 36.75
C ARG A 41 -17.61 22.56 37.40
N SER A 42 -18.77 22.63 36.75
CA SER A 42 -19.95 23.30 37.33
C SER A 42 -20.49 22.59 38.58
N LEU A 43 -20.24 21.28 38.69
CA LEU A 43 -20.59 20.44 39.85
C LEU A 43 -19.47 20.39 40.91
N GLY A 44 -18.38 21.15 40.74
CA GLY A 44 -17.25 21.18 41.67
C GLY A 44 -16.34 19.95 41.62
N LEU A 45 -16.43 19.15 40.55
CA LEU A 45 -15.56 18.01 40.30
C LEU A 45 -14.33 18.45 39.49
N ASP A 46 -13.14 17.99 39.88
CA ASP A 46 -11.90 18.22 39.15
C ASP A 46 -11.74 17.14 38.05
N PRO A 47 -11.84 17.50 36.75
CA PRO A 47 -11.70 16.54 35.65
C PRO A 47 -10.30 15.91 35.58
N ASP A 48 -9.27 16.65 35.98
CA ASP A 48 -7.87 16.20 35.92
C ASP A 48 -7.57 15.15 37.01
N ALA A 49 -8.31 15.19 38.13
CA ALA A 49 -8.24 14.20 39.20
C ALA A 49 -8.86 12.84 38.81
N LEU A 50 -9.74 12.80 37.80
CA LEU A 50 -10.35 11.55 37.32
C LEU A 50 -9.45 10.77 36.34
N LEU A 51 -8.61 11.49 35.58
CA LEU A 51 -7.63 10.88 34.66
C LEU A 51 -6.47 10.20 35.39
N THR A 52 -6.10 10.70 36.58
CA THR A 52 -5.04 10.13 37.42
C THR A 52 -5.46 8.87 38.20
N ALA A 53 -6.77 8.57 38.27
CA ALA A 53 -7.31 7.45 39.04
C ALA A 53 -7.43 6.12 38.26
N GLY A 54 -6.98 6.05 37.00
CA GLY A 54 -6.85 4.80 36.24
C GLY A 54 -8.13 3.99 36.01
N LYS A 55 -9.32 4.58 36.21
CA LYS A 55 -10.59 3.91 35.91
C LYS A 55 -11.14 4.41 34.57
N PRO A 56 -11.39 3.51 33.59
CA PRO A 56 -11.98 3.92 32.34
C PRO A 56 -13.38 4.50 32.58
N PRO A 57 -13.80 5.53 31.81
CA PRO A 57 -15.13 6.10 31.94
C PRO A 57 -16.18 5.02 31.66
N LEU A 58 -17.07 4.78 32.63
CA LEU A 58 -18.25 3.95 32.42
C LEU A 58 -19.24 4.72 31.53
N PRO A 59 -19.75 4.11 30.45
CA PRO A 59 -20.71 4.79 29.57
C PRO A 59 -21.96 5.19 30.36
N THR A 60 -22.33 6.46 30.27
CA THR A 60 -23.55 7.01 30.90
C THR A 60 -24.78 6.32 30.31
N LYS A 61 -25.77 6.00 31.16
CA LYS A 61 -27.01 5.29 30.80
C LYS A 61 -27.98 6.07 29.89
N SER A 62 -27.57 7.23 29.37
CA SER A 62 -28.42 8.16 28.62
C SER A 62 -28.20 8.05 27.11
N ASN A 63 -28.38 6.87 26.53
CA ASN A 63 -28.74 6.70 25.11
C ASN A 63 -29.03 5.23 24.73
N ARG A 64 -29.77 4.50 25.57
CA ARG A 64 -30.42 3.26 25.10
C ARG A 64 -31.65 3.63 24.26
N GLU A 65 -31.40 4.24 23.11
CA GLU A 65 -32.37 4.21 22.02
C GLU A 65 -32.57 2.74 21.62
N ASP A 66 -33.83 2.31 21.52
CA ASP A 66 -34.22 0.93 21.22
C ASP A 66 -33.53 0.45 19.92
N PRO A 67 -32.73 -0.63 19.97
CA PRO A 67 -32.14 -1.24 18.78
C PRO A 67 -33.17 -1.55 17.69
N GLY A 68 -34.42 -1.88 18.07
CA GLY A 68 -35.53 -2.12 17.14
C GLY A 68 -35.95 -0.85 16.39
N ALA A 69 -36.01 0.30 17.06
CA ALA A 69 -36.36 1.58 16.45
C ALA A 69 -35.30 2.04 15.44
N LYS A 70 -34.00 1.80 15.71
CA LYS A 70 -32.91 2.14 14.78
C LYS A 70 -32.92 1.31 13.50
N ILE A 71 -33.33 0.04 13.58
CA ILE A 71 -33.47 -0.83 12.40
C ILE A 71 -34.70 -0.43 11.58
N ALA A 72 -35.80 -0.08 12.23
CA ALA A 72 -36.99 0.43 11.53
C ALA A 72 -36.70 1.74 10.78
N ALA A 73 -35.96 2.66 11.40
CA ALA A 73 -35.50 3.89 10.76
C ALA A 73 -34.58 3.61 9.56
N ALA A 74 -33.68 2.62 9.67
CA ALA A 74 -32.82 2.20 8.58
C ALA A 74 -33.63 1.63 7.39
N LYS A 75 -34.67 0.83 7.65
CA LYS A 75 -35.58 0.34 6.61
C LYS A 75 -36.38 1.47 5.94
N SER A 76 -36.83 2.46 6.71
CA SER A 76 -37.47 3.66 6.14
C SER A 76 -36.51 4.41 5.22
N PHE A 77 -35.27 4.60 5.69
CA PHE A 77 -34.23 5.25 4.91
C PHE A 77 -33.87 4.46 3.63
N ALA A 78 -33.89 3.13 3.67
CA ALA A 78 -33.71 2.30 2.48
C ALA A 78 -34.78 2.58 1.42
N LYS A 79 -36.05 2.77 1.81
CA LYS A 79 -37.13 3.13 0.88
C LYS A 79 -36.90 4.52 0.28
N GLU A 80 -36.50 5.48 1.10
CA GLU A 80 -36.12 6.82 0.63
C GLU A 80 -34.95 6.77 -0.37
N LEU A 81 -33.95 5.92 -0.13
CA LEU A 81 -32.82 5.71 -1.03
C LEU A 81 -33.23 5.07 -2.35
N ILE A 82 -34.15 4.09 -2.35
CA ILE A 82 -34.70 3.50 -3.58
C ILE A 82 -35.37 4.59 -4.42
N ASP A 83 -36.25 5.39 -3.81
CA ASP A 83 -36.97 6.45 -4.51
C ASP A 83 -36.04 7.55 -5.01
N PHE A 84 -35.02 7.88 -4.22
CA PHE A 84 -33.98 8.82 -4.62
C PHE A 84 -33.16 8.31 -5.81
N ALA A 85 -32.75 7.04 -5.79
CA ALA A 85 -31.98 6.44 -6.86
C ALA A 85 -32.79 6.34 -8.17
N LYS A 86 -34.11 6.09 -8.09
CA LYS A 86 -35.01 6.18 -9.26
C LYS A 86 -35.02 7.58 -9.87
N LYS A 87 -35.17 8.63 -9.06
CA LYS A 87 -35.16 10.03 -9.52
C LYS A 87 -33.84 10.42 -10.18
N MET A 88 -32.72 9.94 -9.64
CA MET A 88 -31.40 10.12 -10.26
C MET A 88 -31.33 9.51 -11.67
N LYS A 89 -31.82 8.27 -11.82
CA LYS A 89 -31.82 7.56 -13.11
C LYS A 89 -32.71 8.23 -14.15
N GLU A 90 -33.86 8.77 -13.75
CA GLU A 90 -34.75 9.52 -14.64
C GLU A 90 -34.10 10.81 -15.15
N ARG A 91 -33.42 11.55 -14.27
CA ARG A 91 -32.66 12.76 -14.64
C ARG A 91 -31.44 12.47 -15.52
N GLU A 92 -30.75 11.37 -15.26
CA GLU A 92 -29.64 10.92 -16.12
C GLU A 92 -30.13 10.59 -17.54
N LYS A 93 -31.31 9.98 -17.68
CA LYS A 93 -31.95 9.73 -18.98
C LYS A 93 -32.40 11.00 -19.68
N SER A 94 -32.84 12.03 -18.95
CA SER A 94 -33.23 13.31 -19.53
C SER A 94 -32.03 14.20 -19.91
N GLY A 95 -30.82 13.87 -19.44
CA GLY A 95 -29.61 14.66 -19.69
C GLY A 95 -29.57 15.98 -18.93
N GLU A 96 -30.43 16.14 -17.93
CA GLU A 96 -30.58 17.35 -17.14
C GLU A 96 -29.49 17.42 -16.06
N GLN A 97 -28.77 18.55 -15.97
CA GLN A 97 -27.76 18.71 -14.92
C GLN A 97 -28.42 18.85 -13.55
N PRO A 98 -27.82 18.28 -12.47
CA PRO A 98 -28.29 18.46 -11.11
C PRO A 98 -28.37 19.94 -10.71
N ASP A 99 -29.57 20.44 -10.45
CA ASP A 99 -29.78 21.76 -9.83
C ASP A 99 -29.25 21.79 -8.39
N GLU A 100 -28.95 22.98 -7.87
CA GLU A 100 -28.35 23.18 -6.54
C GLU A 100 -29.14 22.50 -5.42
N LYS A 101 -30.48 22.52 -5.51
CA LYS A 101 -31.37 21.86 -4.54
C LYS A 101 -31.19 20.34 -4.55
N PHE A 102 -31.05 19.75 -5.72
CA PHE A 102 -30.84 18.31 -5.85
C PHE A 102 -29.41 17.90 -5.48
N GLN A 103 -28.41 18.75 -5.75
CA GLN A 103 -27.06 18.57 -5.23
C GLN A 103 -27.03 18.54 -3.70
N LYS A 104 -27.76 19.46 -3.04
CA LYS A 104 -27.90 19.46 -1.58
C LYS A 104 -28.58 18.18 -1.08
N GLN A 105 -29.62 17.72 -1.78
CA GLN A 105 -30.30 16.46 -1.45
C GLN A 105 -29.39 15.23 -1.61
N ILE A 106 -28.53 15.21 -2.64
CA ILE A 106 -27.47 14.19 -2.80
C ILE A 106 -26.59 14.18 -1.55
N MET A 107 -26.07 15.35 -1.14
CA MET A 107 -25.17 15.46 0.01
C MET A 107 -25.81 15.04 1.33
N GLU A 108 -27.06 15.46 1.59
CA GLU A 108 -27.80 15.07 2.80
C GLU A 108 -28.06 13.55 2.84
N THR A 109 -28.39 12.96 1.70
CA THR A 109 -28.64 11.52 1.58
C THR A 109 -27.35 10.72 1.82
N LEU A 110 -26.23 11.16 1.24
CA LEU A 110 -24.92 10.56 1.46
C LEU A 110 -24.48 10.68 2.93
N SER A 111 -24.68 11.84 3.56
CA SER A 111 -24.37 12.05 4.98
C SER A 111 -25.14 11.06 5.87
N ARG A 112 -26.46 10.95 5.68
CA ARG A 112 -27.30 10.02 6.44
C ARG A 112 -26.89 8.57 6.25
N PHE A 113 -26.45 8.21 5.04
CA PHE A 113 -25.91 6.87 4.78
C PHE A 113 -24.60 6.62 5.53
N MET A 114 -23.71 7.61 5.58
CA MET A 114 -22.44 7.51 6.29
C MET A 114 -22.59 7.41 7.82
N ASP A 115 -23.71 7.87 8.37
CA ASP A 115 -24.02 7.78 9.80
C ASP A 115 -24.58 6.41 10.22
N LEU A 116 -24.91 5.54 9.27
CA LEU A 116 -25.42 4.20 9.55
C LEU A 116 -24.33 3.30 10.15
N ASN A 117 -24.71 2.51 11.15
CA ASN A 117 -23.87 1.42 11.67
C ASN A 117 -24.01 0.13 10.83
N PRO A 118 -23.17 -0.90 11.03
CA PRO A 118 -23.22 -2.13 10.21
C PRO A 118 -24.56 -2.85 10.23
N ALA A 119 -25.24 -2.90 11.38
CA ALA A 119 -26.54 -3.57 11.48
C ALA A 119 -27.61 -2.83 10.68
N GLN A 120 -27.57 -1.49 10.69
CA GLN A 120 -28.45 -0.65 9.88
C GLN A 120 -28.11 -0.75 8.39
N ILE A 121 -26.83 -0.79 8.02
CA ILE A 121 -26.39 -1.02 6.64
C ILE A 121 -26.87 -2.38 6.15
N LYS A 122 -26.74 -3.44 6.96
CA LYS A 122 -27.26 -4.76 6.63
C LYS A 122 -28.77 -4.74 6.42
N ALA A 123 -29.52 -4.08 7.30
CA ALA A 123 -30.97 -3.93 7.14
C ALA A 123 -31.36 -3.16 5.87
N VAL A 124 -30.58 -2.13 5.50
CA VAL A 124 -30.75 -1.36 4.27
C VAL A 124 -30.48 -2.23 3.04
N ILE A 125 -29.40 -3.03 3.06
CA ILE A 125 -29.05 -3.95 1.98
C ILE A 125 -30.12 -5.03 1.79
N GLU A 126 -30.66 -5.59 2.87
CA GLU A 126 -31.75 -6.58 2.80
C GLU A 126 -33.02 -5.99 2.15
N GLU A 127 -33.39 -4.75 2.48
CA GLU A 127 -34.52 -4.08 1.85
C GLU A 127 -34.26 -3.82 0.35
N PHE A 128 -33.02 -3.47 -0.02
CA PHE A 128 -32.63 -3.33 -1.43
C PHE A 128 -32.68 -4.66 -2.17
N LYS A 129 -32.19 -5.75 -1.55
CA LYS A 129 -32.27 -7.10 -2.10
C LYS A 129 -33.73 -7.50 -2.37
N ALA A 130 -34.64 -7.18 -1.46
CA ALA A 130 -36.06 -7.50 -1.58
C ALA A 130 -36.85 -6.62 -2.57
N SER A 131 -36.36 -5.43 -2.91
CA SER A 131 -37.10 -4.47 -3.75
C SER A 131 -36.98 -4.80 -5.23
N PRO A 132 -38.07 -5.11 -5.97
CA PRO A 132 -38.01 -5.42 -7.40
C PRO A 132 -37.66 -4.21 -8.29
N ASP A 133 -37.73 -3.00 -7.73
CA ASP A 133 -37.57 -1.76 -8.47
C ASP A 133 -36.11 -1.38 -8.75
N LEU A 134 -35.16 -2.06 -8.12
CA LEU A 134 -33.72 -1.86 -8.33
C LEU A 134 -33.17 -2.85 -9.33
N ASP A 135 -32.52 -2.34 -10.38
CA ASP A 135 -31.72 -3.18 -11.29
C ASP A 135 -30.38 -3.59 -10.68
N ASP A 136 -29.70 -4.55 -11.32
CA ASP A 136 -28.43 -5.09 -10.87
C ASP A 136 -27.32 -4.03 -10.75
N GLU A 137 -27.35 -3.00 -11.60
CA GLU A 137 -26.34 -1.94 -11.61
C GLU A 137 -26.48 -1.06 -10.37
N MET A 138 -27.69 -0.66 -10.02
CA MET A 138 -27.98 0.13 -8.82
C MET A 138 -27.69 -0.67 -7.54
N ARG A 139 -28.08 -1.96 -7.51
CA ARG A 139 -27.75 -2.86 -6.38
C ARG A 139 -26.24 -2.96 -6.17
N ARG A 140 -25.50 -3.21 -7.26
CA ARG A 140 -24.02 -3.26 -7.22
C ARG A 140 -23.42 -1.95 -6.73
N GLY A 141 -23.91 -0.81 -7.22
CA GLY A 141 -23.40 0.51 -6.81
C GLY A 141 -23.58 0.78 -5.32
N ILE A 142 -24.76 0.51 -4.78
CA ILE A 142 -25.06 0.78 -3.37
C ILE A 142 -24.34 -0.20 -2.44
N VAL A 143 -24.36 -1.50 -2.76
CA VAL A 143 -23.65 -2.51 -1.97
C VAL A 143 -22.14 -2.29 -2.04
N GLY A 144 -21.58 -1.99 -3.22
CA GLY A 144 -20.18 -1.64 -3.37
C GLY A 144 -19.77 -0.42 -2.53
N PHE A 145 -20.59 0.64 -2.51
CA PHE A 145 -20.35 1.81 -1.67
C PHE A 145 -20.36 1.47 -0.18
N ALA A 146 -21.33 0.66 0.27
CA ALA A 146 -21.42 0.21 1.66
C ALA A 146 -20.16 -0.55 2.09
N ILE A 147 -19.67 -1.46 1.23
CA ILE A 147 -18.47 -2.26 1.50
C ILE A 147 -17.23 -1.34 1.57
N LEU A 148 -17.05 -0.42 0.61
CA LEU A 148 -15.93 0.51 0.62
C LEU A 148 -15.93 1.41 1.87
N MET A 149 -17.10 1.87 2.30
CA MET A 149 -17.24 2.68 3.51
C MET A 149 -16.86 1.88 4.78
N LEU A 150 -17.22 0.60 4.84
CA LEU A 150 -16.95 -0.25 6.00
C LEU A 150 -15.53 -0.82 6.01
N ALA A 151 -14.89 -0.96 4.84
CA ALA A 151 -13.61 -1.66 4.67
C ALA A 151 -12.49 -1.17 5.60
N ASN A 152 -12.46 0.11 5.93
CA ASN A 152 -11.41 0.66 6.81
C ASN A 152 -11.73 0.52 8.30
N ASP A 153 -12.96 0.83 8.71
CA ASP A 153 -13.31 0.95 10.12
C ASP A 153 -13.82 -0.38 10.71
N GLN A 154 -14.58 -1.12 9.91
CA GLN A 154 -15.27 -2.38 10.25
C GLN A 154 -15.07 -3.40 9.13
N PRO A 155 -13.82 -3.80 8.86
CA PRO A 155 -13.46 -4.69 7.75
C PRO A 155 -14.20 -6.04 7.80
N GLU A 156 -14.48 -6.57 8.99
CA GLU A 156 -15.23 -7.80 9.18
C GLU A 156 -16.66 -7.70 8.64
N ALA A 157 -17.32 -6.55 8.84
CA ALA A 157 -18.66 -6.30 8.32
C ALA A 157 -18.64 -6.10 6.80
N ALA A 158 -17.61 -5.43 6.28
CA ALA A 158 -17.43 -5.26 4.84
C ALA A 158 -17.29 -6.61 4.11
N ILE A 159 -16.46 -7.51 4.66
CA ILE A 159 -16.23 -8.85 4.12
C ILE A 159 -17.51 -9.72 4.20
N ALA A 160 -18.23 -9.66 5.32
CA ALA A 160 -19.50 -10.37 5.49
C ALA A 160 -20.53 -9.89 4.45
N ILE A 161 -20.70 -8.58 4.29
CA ILE A 161 -21.62 -8.02 3.30
C ILE A 161 -21.22 -8.42 1.87
N TYR A 162 -19.93 -8.39 1.55
CA TYR A 162 -19.43 -8.80 0.24
C TYR A 162 -19.77 -10.25 -0.06
N THR A 163 -19.45 -11.17 0.86
CA THR A 163 -19.67 -12.62 0.68
C THR A 163 -21.15 -12.99 0.66
N GLU A 164 -21.98 -12.35 1.51
CA GLU A 164 -23.44 -12.53 1.51
C GLU A 164 -24.13 -11.92 0.28
N SER A 165 -23.42 -11.11 -0.51
CA SER A 165 -23.96 -10.43 -1.71
C SER A 165 -23.25 -10.84 -2.99
N ALA A 166 -22.55 -11.97 -2.98
CA ALA A 166 -21.79 -12.50 -4.13
C ALA A 166 -22.67 -12.86 -5.33
N ASP A 167 -23.98 -12.98 -5.13
CA ASP A 167 -24.99 -13.19 -6.16
C ASP A 167 -25.26 -11.94 -7.02
N ILE A 168 -24.85 -10.75 -6.57
CA ILE A 168 -25.06 -9.50 -7.31
C ILE A 168 -24.13 -9.43 -8.53
N LYS A 169 -24.72 -9.32 -9.72
CA LYS A 169 -24.01 -9.29 -11.00
C LYS A 169 -22.99 -8.14 -11.09
N GLY A 170 -21.73 -8.49 -11.34
CA GLY A 170 -20.62 -7.55 -11.50
C GLY A 170 -20.02 -7.04 -10.18
N LEU A 171 -20.50 -7.49 -9.02
CA LEU A 171 -19.85 -7.18 -7.73
C LEU A 171 -18.47 -7.86 -7.60
N GLY A 172 -18.27 -8.97 -8.31
CA GLY A 172 -17.00 -9.70 -8.44
C GLY A 172 -15.82 -8.82 -8.87
N ASP A 173 -16.06 -7.84 -9.74
CA ASP A 173 -15.01 -6.99 -10.34
C ASP A 173 -14.33 -6.06 -9.31
N MET A 174 -15.02 -5.73 -8.22
CA MET A 174 -14.46 -4.98 -7.08
C MET A 174 -13.80 -5.89 -6.03
N GLY A 175 -14.14 -7.18 -6.05
CA GLY A 175 -14.02 -8.08 -4.90
C GLY A 175 -12.62 -8.35 -4.41
N SER A 176 -11.71 -8.68 -5.32
CA SER A 176 -10.37 -9.12 -4.91
C SER A 176 -9.62 -8.03 -4.14
N HIS A 177 -9.66 -6.78 -4.63
CA HIS A 177 -8.96 -5.68 -4.00
C HIS A 177 -9.57 -5.27 -2.65
N VAL A 178 -10.90 -5.20 -2.58
CA VAL A 178 -11.62 -4.80 -1.37
C VAL A 178 -11.52 -5.86 -0.27
N ILE A 179 -11.61 -7.14 -0.64
CA ILE A 179 -11.40 -8.25 0.31
C ILE A 179 -9.96 -8.25 0.82
N THR A 180 -8.99 -8.11 -0.08
CA THR A 180 -7.56 -8.07 0.29
C THR A 180 -7.25 -6.91 1.24
N SER A 181 -7.73 -5.69 0.93
CA SER A 181 -7.51 -4.53 1.80
C SER A 181 -8.23 -4.66 3.14
N SER A 182 -9.48 -5.12 3.14
CA SER A 182 -10.27 -5.33 4.36
C SER A 182 -9.67 -6.40 5.25
N LEU A 183 -9.22 -7.54 4.71
CA LEU A 183 -8.58 -8.59 5.49
C LEU A 183 -7.26 -8.14 6.10
N GLY A 184 -6.46 -7.37 5.35
CA GLY A 184 -5.27 -6.74 5.92
C GLY A 184 -5.62 -5.80 7.08
N LYS A 185 -6.63 -4.96 6.92
CA LYS A 185 -7.13 -4.06 7.97
C LYS A 185 -7.69 -4.78 9.19
N TRP A 186 -8.40 -5.88 8.98
CA TRP A 186 -8.88 -6.71 10.07
C TRP A 186 -7.70 -7.32 10.83
N ALA A 187 -6.70 -7.85 10.12
CA ALA A 187 -5.50 -8.41 10.72
C ALA A 187 -4.66 -7.37 11.48
N GLU A 188 -4.75 -6.06 11.17
CA GLU A 188 -4.14 -5.01 12.00
C GLU A 188 -4.71 -4.96 13.42
N LYS A 189 -5.94 -5.45 13.64
CA LYS A 189 -6.62 -5.48 14.94
C LYS A 189 -6.65 -6.88 15.55
N ASP A 190 -7.00 -7.88 14.74
CA ASP A 190 -7.13 -9.29 15.15
C ASP A 190 -6.64 -10.23 14.03
N PRO A 191 -5.33 -10.53 13.99
CA PRO A 191 -4.73 -11.43 13.00
C PRO A 191 -5.35 -12.82 12.98
N PHE A 192 -5.68 -13.37 14.15
CA PHE A 192 -6.19 -14.73 14.28
C PHE A 192 -7.62 -14.83 13.77
N ALA A 193 -8.49 -13.86 14.06
CA ALA A 193 -9.85 -13.84 13.52
C ALA A 193 -9.86 -13.71 12.00
N ALA A 194 -8.98 -12.87 11.43
CA ALA A 194 -8.84 -12.73 9.98
C ALA A 194 -8.35 -14.05 9.32
N MET A 195 -7.38 -14.73 9.94
CA MET A 195 -6.89 -16.03 9.48
C MET A 195 -7.97 -17.12 9.60
N GLU A 196 -8.69 -17.17 10.71
CA GLU A 196 -9.78 -18.12 10.93
C GLU A 196 -10.89 -17.95 9.88
N TRP A 197 -11.20 -16.69 9.53
CA TRP A 197 -12.14 -16.40 8.46
C TRP A 197 -11.67 -16.97 7.13
N VAL A 198 -10.40 -16.79 6.76
CA VAL A 198 -9.84 -17.36 5.53
C VAL A 198 -9.91 -18.89 5.54
N GLN A 199 -9.56 -19.53 6.66
CA GLN A 199 -9.62 -20.99 6.78
C GLN A 199 -11.06 -21.51 6.60
N LYS A 200 -12.05 -20.89 7.27
CA LYS A 200 -13.47 -21.26 7.19
C LYS A 200 -14.09 -21.03 5.81
N ASN A 201 -13.59 -20.05 5.05
CA ASN A 201 -14.18 -19.65 3.77
C ASN A 201 -13.40 -20.15 2.54
N SER A 202 -12.27 -20.82 2.74
CA SER A 202 -11.38 -21.32 1.67
C SER A 202 -12.08 -22.23 0.64
N GLU A 203 -13.01 -23.09 1.08
CA GLU A 203 -13.74 -23.98 0.18
C GLU A 203 -14.85 -23.25 -0.60
N LYS A 204 -15.60 -22.36 0.07
CA LYS A 204 -16.76 -21.67 -0.52
C LYS A 204 -16.38 -20.47 -1.38
N HIS A 205 -15.25 -19.84 -1.07
CA HIS A 205 -14.79 -18.59 -1.68
C HIS A 205 -13.33 -18.68 -2.12
N ALA A 206 -12.93 -19.82 -2.70
CA ALA A 206 -11.55 -20.07 -3.14
C ALA A 206 -10.99 -19.00 -4.09
N SER A 207 -11.83 -18.41 -4.94
CA SER A 207 -11.44 -17.32 -5.86
C SER A 207 -11.10 -16.01 -5.14
N LEU A 208 -11.59 -15.80 -3.93
CA LEU A 208 -11.30 -14.61 -3.10
C LEU A 208 -10.08 -14.82 -2.21
N ILE A 209 -9.73 -16.07 -1.92
CA ILE A 209 -8.62 -16.42 -1.05
C ILE A 209 -7.40 -16.71 -1.91
N THR A 210 -6.76 -15.63 -2.32
CA THR A 210 -5.53 -15.68 -3.11
C THR A 210 -4.29 -15.58 -2.21
N GLU A 211 -3.11 -15.87 -2.75
CA GLU A 211 -1.84 -15.62 -2.04
C GLU A 211 -1.65 -14.12 -1.73
N GLU A 212 -2.25 -13.21 -2.49
CA GLU A 212 -2.24 -11.77 -2.21
C GLU A 212 -3.07 -11.44 -0.96
N THR A 213 -4.24 -12.05 -0.85
CA THR A 213 -5.15 -11.89 0.29
C THR A 213 -4.52 -12.41 1.58
N LYS A 214 -3.86 -13.57 1.53
CA LYS A 214 -3.09 -14.10 2.66
C LYS A 214 -1.90 -13.21 3.02
N ALA A 215 -1.19 -12.67 2.03
CA ALA A 215 -0.10 -11.72 2.25
C ALA A 215 -0.59 -10.42 2.90
N ALA A 216 -1.80 -9.97 2.59
CA ALA A 216 -2.40 -8.80 3.26
C ALA A 216 -2.68 -9.06 4.74
N ILE A 217 -3.17 -10.27 5.10
CA ILE A 217 -3.33 -10.68 6.51
C ILE A 217 -1.97 -10.68 7.21
N LEU A 218 -0.94 -11.24 6.58
CA LEU A 218 0.42 -11.21 7.12
C LEU A 218 0.93 -9.78 7.33
N ALA A 219 0.69 -8.87 6.38
CA ALA A 219 1.08 -7.48 6.50
C ALA A 219 0.36 -6.77 7.67
N GLY A 220 -0.93 -7.05 7.87
CA GLY A 220 -1.69 -6.55 9.02
C GLY A 220 -1.14 -7.08 10.34
N ALA A 221 -0.89 -8.39 10.42
CA ALA A 221 -0.29 -9.04 11.59
C ALA A 221 1.11 -8.48 11.91
N ALA A 222 1.92 -8.24 10.88
CA ALA A 222 3.29 -7.76 11.01
C ALA A 222 3.37 -6.32 11.53
N LYS A 223 2.28 -5.54 11.46
CA LYS A 223 2.20 -4.23 12.13
C LYS A 223 2.06 -4.35 13.64
N GLN A 224 1.43 -5.41 14.13
CA GLN A 224 1.36 -5.68 15.56
C GLN A 224 2.67 -6.26 16.05
N ASP A 225 3.12 -7.34 15.40
CA ASP A 225 4.35 -8.04 15.74
C ASP A 225 4.85 -8.84 14.53
N PRO A 226 6.03 -8.52 13.96
CA PRO A 226 6.64 -9.31 12.89
C PRO A 226 6.85 -10.78 13.25
N LYS A 227 7.09 -11.12 14.53
CA LYS A 227 7.25 -12.51 14.99
C LYS A 227 5.93 -13.27 14.89
N LEU A 228 4.83 -12.63 15.26
CA LEU A 228 3.48 -13.19 15.10
C LEU A 228 3.20 -13.47 13.62
N ALA A 229 3.46 -12.50 12.73
CA ALA A 229 3.26 -12.69 11.30
C ALA A 229 4.06 -13.88 10.76
N LEU A 230 5.33 -14.04 11.15
CA LEU A 230 6.13 -15.20 10.75
C LEU A 230 5.56 -16.53 11.23
N SER A 231 4.98 -16.59 12.43
CA SER A 231 4.34 -17.81 12.93
C SER A 231 3.11 -18.21 12.10
N MET A 232 2.41 -17.24 11.53
CA MET A 232 1.20 -17.46 10.72
C MET A 232 1.50 -17.92 9.28
N VAL A 233 2.75 -17.85 8.81
CA VAL A 233 3.12 -18.18 7.41
C VAL A 233 2.71 -19.61 7.05
N ASN A 234 2.97 -20.56 7.94
CA ASN A 234 2.62 -21.98 7.73
C ASN A 234 1.11 -22.21 7.84
N ASP A 235 0.44 -21.57 8.80
CA ASP A 235 -1.00 -21.73 9.05
C ASP A 235 -1.87 -21.12 7.95
N LEU A 236 -1.37 -20.08 7.27
CA LEU A 236 -1.96 -19.51 6.06
C LEU A 236 -1.64 -20.34 4.80
N GLY A 237 -0.73 -21.31 4.91
CA GLY A 237 -0.27 -22.14 3.79
C GLY A 237 0.36 -21.29 2.68
N MET A 238 1.17 -20.30 3.05
CA MET A 238 1.87 -19.42 2.11
C MET A 238 2.94 -20.21 1.36
N LYS A 239 2.88 -20.17 0.03
CA LYS A 239 3.85 -20.88 -0.82
C LYS A 239 4.96 -19.96 -1.34
N GLU A 240 4.64 -18.69 -1.49
CA GLU A 240 5.50 -17.72 -2.15
C GLU A 240 6.28 -16.86 -1.15
N GLN A 241 7.56 -17.18 -0.94
CA GLN A 241 8.43 -16.46 0.01
C GLN A 241 8.51 -14.95 -0.28
N HIS A 242 8.52 -14.54 -1.56
CA HIS A 242 8.56 -13.13 -1.93
C HIS A 242 7.31 -12.36 -1.46
N ARG A 243 6.13 -12.99 -1.45
CA ARG A 243 4.91 -12.36 -0.91
C ARG A 243 4.93 -12.26 0.60
N VAL A 244 5.49 -13.25 1.28
CA VAL A 244 5.71 -13.19 2.74
C VAL A 244 6.64 -12.03 3.05
N ALA A 245 7.77 -11.93 2.36
CA ALA A 245 8.73 -10.83 2.47
C ALA A 245 8.06 -9.46 2.23
N ASP A 246 7.30 -9.31 1.14
CA ASP A 246 6.57 -8.07 0.85
C ASP A 246 5.57 -7.70 1.95
N GLY A 247 4.86 -8.68 2.50
CA GLY A 247 3.93 -8.47 3.61
C GLY A 247 4.62 -7.92 4.86
N LEU A 248 5.76 -8.53 5.24
CA LEU A 248 6.57 -8.09 6.39
C LEU A 248 7.19 -6.71 6.17
N VAL A 249 7.72 -6.44 4.98
CA VAL A 249 8.36 -5.15 4.66
C VAL A 249 7.32 -4.02 4.59
N ARG A 250 6.10 -4.30 4.12
CA ARG A 250 5.01 -3.31 4.07
C ARG A 250 4.63 -2.76 5.45
N SER A 251 4.79 -3.54 6.52
CA SER A 251 4.56 -3.10 7.89
C SER A 251 5.73 -2.31 8.48
N ALA A 252 6.91 -2.34 7.88
CA ALA A 252 8.13 -1.70 8.38
C ALA A 252 8.41 -0.37 7.68
N ARG A 253 7.65 0.68 8.04
CA ARG A 253 7.75 2.03 7.43
C ARG A 253 8.57 3.00 8.26
N SER A 254 8.63 2.83 9.58
CA SER A 254 9.49 3.64 10.46
C SER A 254 10.86 2.97 10.70
N ALA A 255 11.81 3.76 11.22
CA ALA A 255 13.12 3.23 11.61
C ALA A 255 12.99 2.19 12.74
N GLU A 256 12.07 2.39 13.68
CA GLU A 256 11.77 1.48 14.78
C GLU A 256 11.20 0.15 14.25
N GLU A 257 10.22 0.21 13.35
CA GLU A 257 9.59 -0.98 12.77
C GLU A 257 10.59 -1.79 11.93
N ARG A 258 11.44 -1.13 11.13
CA ARG A 258 12.52 -1.80 10.37
C ARG A 258 13.53 -2.48 11.28
N THR A 259 13.85 -1.84 12.41
CA THR A 259 14.76 -2.41 13.39
C THR A 259 14.14 -3.64 14.08
N ALA A 260 12.85 -3.58 14.43
CA ALA A 260 12.11 -4.71 14.98
C ALA A 260 12.02 -5.89 13.98
N LEU A 261 11.76 -5.59 12.71
CA LEU A 261 11.76 -6.58 11.64
C LEU A 261 13.15 -7.22 11.48
N LEU A 262 14.22 -6.41 11.40
CA LEU A 262 15.59 -6.90 11.29
C LEU A 262 15.97 -7.80 12.48
N GLN A 263 15.62 -7.41 13.71
CA GLN A 263 15.88 -8.24 14.88
C GLN A 263 15.11 -9.57 14.82
N THR A 264 13.86 -9.53 14.35
CA THR A 264 13.05 -10.72 14.15
C THR A 264 13.69 -11.70 13.17
N LEU A 265 14.23 -11.20 12.06
CA LEU A 265 14.94 -12.01 11.07
C LEU A 265 16.24 -12.60 11.63
N ARG A 266 16.97 -11.85 12.47
CA ARG A 266 18.19 -12.32 13.15
C ARG A 266 17.92 -13.43 14.17
N ASP A 267 16.79 -13.36 14.86
CA ASP A 267 16.38 -14.36 15.85
C ASP A 267 15.91 -15.68 15.19
N GLY A 268 15.60 -15.66 13.89
CA GLY A 268 15.07 -16.79 13.13
C GLY A 268 16.12 -17.88 12.88
N LYS A 269 15.92 -19.07 13.45
CA LYS A 269 16.91 -20.17 13.42
C LYS A 269 17.10 -20.87 12.06
N ASP A 270 16.11 -20.83 11.15
CA ASP A 270 16.10 -21.63 9.91
C ASP A 270 15.65 -20.85 8.64
N GLN A 271 15.65 -19.52 8.68
CA GLN A 271 15.03 -18.68 7.63
C GLN A 271 16.03 -18.05 6.65
N ASN A 272 17.14 -18.70 6.30
CA ASN A 272 18.17 -18.04 5.47
C ASN A 272 17.64 -17.50 4.13
N ASP A 273 16.77 -18.24 3.45
CA ASP A 273 16.21 -17.78 2.16
C ASP A 273 15.16 -16.68 2.36
N LEU A 274 14.22 -16.87 3.29
CA LEU A 274 13.20 -15.85 3.59
C LEU A 274 13.83 -14.56 4.14
N THR A 275 14.88 -14.65 4.96
CA THR A 275 15.64 -13.51 5.47
C THR A 275 16.28 -12.75 4.31
N LYS A 276 16.98 -13.43 3.40
CA LYS A 276 17.56 -12.79 2.21
C LYS A 276 16.49 -12.14 1.34
N THR A 277 15.37 -12.83 1.10
CA THR A 277 14.24 -12.29 0.32
C THR A 277 13.62 -11.07 1.01
N THR A 278 13.46 -11.10 2.33
CA THR A 278 12.88 -9.99 3.11
C THR A 278 13.80 -8.78 3.12
N LEU A 279 15.11 -8.99 3.30
CA LEU A 279 16.10 -7.93 3.23
C LEU A 279 16.22 -7.33 1.82
N SER A 280 16.08 -8.15 0.78
CA SER A 280 16.00 -7.66 -0.61
C SER A 280 14.73 -6.84 -0.85
N ALA A 281 13.56 -7.31 -0.39
CA ALA A 281 12.34 -6.53 -0.46
C ALA A 281 12.46 -5.18 0.31
N LEU A 282 13.13 -5.19 1.47
CA LEU A 282 13.43 -3.98 2.23
C LEU A 282 14.34 -3.02 1.44
N GLY A 283 15.36 -3.52 0.75
CA GLY A 283 16.18 -2.72 -0.16
C GLY A 283 15.36 -2.03 -1.24
N GLY A 284 14.39 -2.73 -1.83
CA GLY A 284 13.45 -2.15 -2.80
C GLY A 284 12.56 -1.06 -2.18
N GLN A 285 12.05 -1.29 -0.98
CA GLN A 285 11.25 -0.29 -0.25
C GLN A 285 12.08 0.97 0.06
N LEU A 286 13.29 0.82 0.58
CA LEU A 286 14.19 1.94 0.89
C LEU A 286 14.57 2.72 -0.38
N THR A 287 14.82 2.02 -1.48
CA THR A 287 15.08 2.67 -2.78
C THR A 287 13.89 3.50 -3.22
N ASN A 288 12.67 3.00 -3.05
CA ASN A 288 11.44 3.72 -3.40
C ASN A 288 11.17 4.94 -2.52
N GLU A 289 11.66 4.95 -1.29
CA GLU A 289 11.56 6.10 -0.37
C GLU A 289 12.65 7.16 -0.61
N GLY A 290 13.71 6.81 -1.35
CA GLY A 290 14.86 7.65 -1.63
C GLY A 290 16.02 7.41 -0.67
N PHE A 291 17.23 7.79 -1.10
CA PHE A 291 18.43 7.55 -0.28
C PHE A 291 18.44 8.44 0.97
N GLU A 292 18.05 9.70 0.84
CA GLU A 292 18.11 10.68 1.93
C GLU A 292 17.25 10.29 3.14
N THR A 293 16.08 9.70 2.89
CA THR A 293 15.15 9.22 3.92
C THR A 293 15.66 7.93 4.58
N SER A 294 16.42 7.12 3.83
CA SER A 294 16.86 5.80 4.23
C SER A 294 18.22 5.78 4.95
N GLN A 295 19.11 6.75 4.66
CA GLN A 295 20.51 6.73 5.10
C GLN A 295 20.70 6.66 6.62
N ALA A 296 19.82 7.34 7.38
CA ALA A 296 19.92 7.40 8.83
C ALA A 296 19.70 6.02 9.46
N TRP A 297 18.71 5.28 8.94
CA TRP A 297 18.46 3.91 9.37
C TRP A 297 19.57 2.96 8.90
N LEU A 298 19.99 3.05 7.63
CA LEU A 298 21.07 2.22 7.09
C LEU A 298 22.38 2.34 7.89
N THR A 299 22.67 3.53 8.42
CA THR A 299 23.86 3.79 9.24
C THR A 299 23.73 3.24 10.65
N SER A 300 22.54 3.34 11.25
CA SER A 300 22.30 2.94 12.65
C SER A 300 21.95 1.45 12.82
N ALA A 301 21.50 0.77 11.76
CA ALA A 301 21.02 -0.62 11.78
C ALA A 301 22.10 -1.67 12.08
N LYS A 302 23.39 -1.28 12.08
CA LYS A 302 24.55 -2.19 12.31
C LYS A 302 24.44 -3.46 11.47
N LEU A 303 24.29 -3.27 10.17
CA LEU A 303 24.14 -4.36 9.21
C LEU A 303 25.45 -5.15 9.10
N SER A 304 25.35 -6.47 9.09
CA SER A 304 26.44 -7.36 8.68
C SER A 304 26.68 -7.26 7.16
N LYS A 305 27.80 -7.83 6.69
CA LYS A 305 28.11 -7.85 5.25
C LYS A 305 27.04 -8.60 4.45
N ASP A 306 26.55 -9.74 4.95
CA ASP A 306 25.52 -10.54 4.28
C ASP A 306 24.16 -9.83 4.25
N GLU A 307 23.80 -9.13 5.33
CA GLU A 307 22.59 -8.31 5.38
C GLU A 307 22.66 -7.13 4.41
N THR A 308 23.82 -6.45 4.39
CA THR A 308 24.07 -5.33 3.47
C THR A 308 24.00 -5.81 2.02
N GLN A 309 24.61 -6.96 1.71
CA GLN A 309 24.53 -7.59 0.40
C GLN A 309 23.08 -7.92 0.01
N SER A 310 22.29 -8.46 0.94
CA SER A 310 20.89 -8.81 0.68
C SER A 310 20.03 -7.56 0.40
N ILE A 311 20.22 -6.49 1.16
CA ILE A 311 19.58 -5.19 0.93
C ILE A 311 20.02 -4.61 -0.42
N ALA A 312 21.32 -4.65 -0.73
CA ALA A 312 21.88 -4.19 -2.00
C ALA A 312 21.25 -4.94 -3.19
N GLN A 313 20.97 -6.24 -3.06
CA GLN A 313 20.28 -7.02 -4.09
C GLN A 313 18.87 -6.49 -4.39
N GLY A 314 18.21 -5.90 -3.41
CA GLY A 314 16.91 -5.23 -3.53
C GLY A 314 16.91 -3.88 -4.24
N ILE A 315 18.06 -3.22 -4.37
CA ILE A 315 18.14 -1.89 -4.98
C ILE A 315 17.76 -1.99 -6.45
N SER A 316 16.70 -1.27 -6.80
CA SER A 316 16.10 -1.23 -8.14
C SER A 316 16.64 -0.04 -8.93
N SER A 317 17.23 -0.31 -10.10
CA SER A 317 17.83 0.74 -10.93
C SER A 317 16.81 1.75 -11.48
N TRP A 318 15.57 1.30 -11.72
CA TRP A 318 14.48 2.16 -12.18
C TRP A 318 13.99 3.12 -11.09
N GLN A 319 14.05 2.71 -9.82
CA GLN A 319 13.60 3.51 -8.68
C GLN A 319 14.72 4.38 -8.12
N ALA A 320 15.98 3.93 -8.18
CA ALA A 320 17.12 4.67 -7.68
C ALA A 320 17.31 6.00 -8.41
N GLY A 321 17.09 6.03 -9.74
CA GLY A 321 17.10 7.26 -10.53
C GLY A 321 18.35 8.12 -10.28
N ALA A 322 18.14 9.38 -9.90
CA ALA A 322 19.22 10.33 -9.59
C ALA A 322 20.02 9.98 -8.32
N ASP A 323 19.46 9.17 -7.41
CA ASP A 323 20.16 8.71 -6.21
C ASP A 323 21.08 7.49 -6.49
N SER A 324 21.17 7.01 -7.73
CA SER A 324 21.99 5.84 -8.11
C SER A 324 23.43 5.95 -7.60
N GLY A 325 24.04 7.14 -7.69
CA GLY A 325 25.40 7.36 -7.19
C GLY A 325 25.54 7.14 -5.68
N LYS A 326 24.58 7.66 -4.90
CA LYS A 326 24.57 7.51 -3.43
C LYS A 326 24.40 6.06 -3.00
N TRP A 327 23.56 5.30 -3.70
CA TRP A 327 23.39 3.87 -3.46
C TRP A 327 24.68 3.10 -3.76
N ILE A 328 25.39 3.44 -4.84
CA ILE A 328 26.69 2.82 -5.18
C ILE A 328 27.75 3.13 -4.12
N GLU A 329 27.88 4.39 -3.72
CA GLU A 329 28.80 4.81 -2.65
C GLU A 329 28.46 4.14 -1.30
N TRP A 330 27.18 3.96 -0.99
CA TRP A 330 26.77 3.24 0.20
C TRP A 330 27.17 1.77 0.16
N MET A 331 27.12 1.11 -1.00
CA MET A 331 27.55 -0.28 -1.17
C MET A 331 29.08 -0.43 -1.13
N ASP A 332 29.82 0.60 -1.53
CA ASP A 332 31.27 0.54 -1.65
C ASP A 332 31.95 0.21 -0.31
N GLY A 333 32.85 -0.77 -0.35
CA GLY A 333 33.49 -1.36 0.84
C GLY A 333 32.58 -2.12 1.81
N LYS A 334 31.25 -2.13 1.62
CA LYS A 334 30.28 -2.82 2.51
C LYS A 334 29.76 -4.16 1.95
N VAL A 335 29.83 -4.37 0.64
CA VAL A 335 29.45 -5.62 -0.03
C VAL A 335 30.64 -6.25 -0.77
N PRO A 336 30.58 -7.55 -1.14
CA PRO A 336 31.63 -8.15 -1.97
C PRO A 336 31.77 -7.44 -3.33
N ASP A 337 33.00 -7.34 -3.85
CA ASP A 337 33.31 -6.67 -5.12
C ASP A 337 32.44 -7.13 -6.29
N ASP A 338 32.15 -8.43 -6.40
CA ASP A 338 31.30 -8.94 -7.49
C ASP A 338 29.87 -8.41 -7.40
N THR A 339 29.32 -8.25 -6.18
CA THR A 339 28.01 -7.62 -5.98
C THR A 339 28.06 -6.13 -6.32
N LEU A 340 29.11 -5.43 -5.88
CA LEU A 340 29.31 -4.01 -6.19
C LEU A 340 29.39 -3.80 -7.71
N LYS A 341 30.24 -4.55 -8.41
CA LYS A 341 30.39 -4.52 -9.88
C LYS A 341 29.05 -4.73 -10.57
N GLN A 342 28.30 -5.77 -10.17
CA GLN A 342 27.00 -6.08 -10.75
C GLN A 342 25.99 -4.93 -10.56
N LYS A 343 25.89 -4.38 -9.33
CA LYS A 343 24.92 -3.34 -9.02
C LYS A 343 25.28 -2.00 -9.61
N THR A 344 26.56 -1.63 -9.60
CA THR A 344 27.06 -0.46 -10.32
C THR A 344 26.75 -0.56 -11.81
N ASP A 345 26.96 -1.72 -12.45
CA ASP A 345 26.64 -1.90 -13.87
C ASP A 345 25.16 -1.64 -14.17
N GLN A 346 24.25 -2.22 -13.37
CA GLN A 346 22.79 -2.04 -13.51
C GLN A 346 22.34 -0.60 -13.27
N LEU A 347 22.83 0.03 -12.19
CA LEU A 347 22.45 1.39 -11.79
C LEU A 347 22.97 2.42 -12.79
N VAL A 348 24.25 2.34 -13.15
CA VAL A 348 24.88 3.28 -14.08
C VAL A 348 24.32 3.12 -15.49
N GLN A 349 24.03 1.91 -15.95
CA GLN A 349 23.40 1.71 -17.26
C GLN A 349 22.06 2.44 -17.33
N GLN A 350 21.20 2.25 -16.32
CA GLN A 350 19.88 2.87 -16.31
C GLN A 350 19.95 4.39 -16.12
N TRP A 351 20.86 4.85 -15.25
CA TRP A 351 21.08 6.28 -15.04
C TRP A 351 21.60 6.93 -16.32
N THR A 352 22.57 6.33 -17.01
CA THR A 352 23.14 6.84 -18.26
C THR A 352 22.08 6.95 -19.38
N ARG A 353 21.17 5.98 -19.48
CA ARG A 353 20.06 6.03 -20.44
C ARG A 353 19.08 7.18 -20.18
N THR A 354 18.97 7.61 -18.93
CA THR A 354 18.01 8.63 -18.50
C THR A 354 18.65 10.02 -18.48
N ASP A 355 19.88 10.12 -17.96
CA ASP A 355 20.66 11.34 -17.82
C ASP A 355 22.17 11.00 -17.86
N TYR A 356 22.68 10.83 -19.09
CA TYR A 356 24.10 10.52 -19.32
C TYR A 356 25.04 11.62 -18.81
N LYS A 357 24.59 12.88 -18.78
CA LYS A 357 25.43 13.99 -18.33
C LYS A 357 25.66 13.90 -16.82
N ALA A 358 24.58 13.76 -16.04
CA ALA A 358 24.70 13.61 -14.59
C ALA A 358 25.48 12.34 -14.20
N ALA A 359 25.25 11.22 -14.90
CA ALA A 359 26.00 9.99 -14.67
C ALA A 359 27.51 10.18 -14.93
N GLY A 360 27.88 10.82 -16.05
CA GLY A 360 29.28 11.09 -16.38
C GLY A 360 29.97 12.05 -15.40
N GLU A 361 29.27 13.11 -14.98
CA GLU A 361 29.76 14.04 -13.95
C GLU A 361 30.02 13.33 -12.62
N TRP A 362 29.10 12.48 -12.17
CA TRP A 362 29.26 11.68 -10.95
C TRP A 362 30.42 10.68 -11.06
N ILE A 363 30.61 10.01 -12.20
CA ILE A 363 31.77 9.10 -12.38
C ILE A 363 33.09 9.87 -12.21
N GLY A 364 33.13 11.13 -12.66
CA GLY A 364 34.28 12.01 -12.49
C GLY A 364 34.61 12.36 -11.04
N THR A 365 33.65 12.24 -10.11
CA THR A 365 33.87 12.52 -8.68
C THR A 365 34.33 11.31 -7.88
N LEU A 366 34.30 10.10 -8.45
CA LEU A 366 34.68 8.88 -7.75
C LEU A 366 36.20 8.76 -7.57
N GLU A 367 36.59 8.25 -6.40
CA GLU A 367 37.95 7.79 -6.13
C GLU A 367 38.26 6.51 -6.92
N ASP A 368 39.54 6.25 -7.16
CA ASP A 368 39.97 5.08 -7.91
C ASP A 368 39.66 3.79 -7.13
N GLY A 369 39.01 2.83 -7.78
CA GLY A 369 38.58 1.59 -7.12
C GLY A 369 37.55 0.81 -7.93
N THR A 370 36.99 -0.24 -7.31
CA THR A 370 36.05 -1.16 -7.95
C THR A 370 34.79 -0.45 -8.44
N ALA A 371 34.23 0.48 -7.65
CA ALA A 371 33.04 1.25 -8.02
C ALA A 371 33.28 2.09 -9.29
N LYS A 372 34.34 2.91 -9.31
CA LYS A 372 34.70 3.75 -10.46
C LYS A 372 34.97 2.96 -11.72
N ASN A 373 35.78 1.90 -11.64
CA ASN A 373 36.11 1.07 -12.79
C ASN A 373 34.83 0.41 -13.37
N SER A 374 33.93 -0.04 -12.51
CA SER A 374 32.65 -0.62 -12.94
C SER A 374 31.73 0.40 -13.58
N ALA A 375 31.68 1.62 -13.02
CA ALA A 375 30.87 2.71 -13.54
C ALA A 375 31.37 3.18 -14.92
N ILE A 376 32.69 3.35 -15.09
CA ILE A 376 33.31 3.70 -16.39
C ILE A 376 32.96 2.64 -17.44
N LYS A 377 33.09 1.34 -17.11
CA LYS A 377 32.73 0.25 -18.04
C LYS A 377 31.27 0.31 -18.45
N SER A 378 30.35 0.45 -17.50
CA SER A 378 28.91 0.51 -17.78
C SER A 378 28.54 1.74 -18.60
N PHE A 379 29.08 2.90 -18.24
CA PHE A 379 28.87 4.16 -18.95
C PHE A 379 29.36 4.08 -20.40
N ALA A 380 30.63 3.70 -20.60
CA ALA A 380 31.24 3.59 -21.91
C ALA A 380 30.48 2.62 -22.82
N ARG A 381 30.07 1.45 -22.31
CA ARG A 381 29.24 0.50 -23.08
C ARG A 381 27.88 1.07 -23.45
N THR A 382 27.27 1.85 -22.55
CA THR A 382 25.94 2.41 -22.76
C THR A 382 25.94 3.53 -23.80
N VAL A 383 27.01 4.36 -23.84
CA VAL A 383 27.12 5.46 -24.81
C VAL A 383 27.75 5.05 -26.14
N ALA A 384 28.49 3.94 -26.19
CA ALA A 384 29.21 3.47 -27.38
C ALA A 384 28.39 3.40 -28.69
N PRO A 385 27.10 3.00 -28.70
CA PRO A 385 26.28 2.99 -29.92
C PRO A 385 26.00 4.39 -30.49
N TYR A 386 26.11 5.43 -29.66
CA TYR A 386 25.75 6.80 -30.02
C TYR A 386 26.99 7.69 -30.17
N GLU A 387 27.97 7.54 -29.28
CA GLU A 387 29.20 8.33 -29.22
C GLU A 387 30.43 7.43 -28.98
N PRO A 388 30.86 6.64 -29.99
CA PRO A 388 31.95 5.67 -29.82
C PRO A 388 33.30 6.33 -29.50
N GLU A 389 33.55 7.55 -29.98
CA GLU A 389 34.75 8.32 -29.63
C GLU A 389 34.77 8.70 -28.14
N ALA A 390 33.64 9.18 -27.59
CA ALA A 390 33.50 9.47 -26.17
C ALA A 390 33.62 8.20 -25.32
N ALA A 391 32.98 7.10 -25.76
CA ALA A 391 33.13 5.79 -25.10
C ALA A 391 34.60 5.32 -25.05
N THR A 392 35.35 5.56 -26.12
CA THR A 392 36.79 5.22 -26.19
C THR A 392 37.60 6.06 -25.21
N GLN A 393 37.30 7.35 -25.07
CA GLN A 393 37.96 8.22 -24.08
C GLN A 393 37.70 7.74 -22.65
N TRP A 394 36.46 7.38 -22.34
CA TRP A 394 36.11 6.76 -21.05
C TRP A 394 36.80 5.41 -20.85
N ALA A 395 36.86 4.55 -21.86
CA ALA A 395 37.57 3.27 -21.74
C ALA A 395 39.06 3.48 -21.43
N ASN A 396 39.69 4.48 -22.04
CA ASN A 396 41.10 4.82 -21.80
C ASN A 396 41.38 5.44 -20.41
N SER A 397 40.35 5.85 -19.66
CA SER A 397 40.53 6.30 -18.27
C SER A 397 40.60 5.14 -17.27
N LEU A 398 40.33 3.90 -17.70
CA LEU A 398 40.60 2.71 -16.90
C LEU A 398 42.11 2.45 -16.80
N PRO A 399 42.58 1.85 -15.69
CA PRO A 399 43.95 1.34 -15.58
C PRO A 399 44.28 0.37 -16.72
N GLU A 400 45.56 0.33 -17.12
CA GLU A 400 46.01 -0.60 -18.15
C GLU A 400 45.77 -2.05 -17.72
N GLY A 401 45.25 -2.87 -18.64
CA GLY A 401 45.02 -4.29 -18.38
C GLY A 401 43.83 -4.85 -19.16
N GLN A 402 43.51 -6.11 -18.85
CA GLN A 402 42.50 -6.88 -19.57
C GLN A 402 41.13 -6.20 -19.63
N GLU A 403 40.66 -5.60 -18.53
CA GLU A 403 39.34 -4.96 -18.50
C GLU A 403 39.23 -3.76 -19.47
N ARG A 404 40.32 -2.99 -19.62
CA ARG A 404 40.38 -1.87 -20.58
C ARG A 404 40.35 -2.39 -22.00
N ASP A 405 41.18 -3.38 -22.29
CA ASP A 405 41.35 -3.93 -23.64
C ASP A 405 40.05 -4.59 -24.14
N GLU A 406 39.36 -5.35 -23.27
CA GLU A 406 38.05 -5.95 -23.55
C GLU A 406 36.96 -4.89 -23.82
N LEU A 407 36.98 -3.79 -23.08
CA LEU A 407 36.05 -2.68 -23.29
C LEU A 407 36.30 -1.98 -24.63
N LEU A 408 37.56 -1.68 -24.96
CA LEU A 408 37.95 -1.08 -26.24
C LEU A 408 37.57 -1.98 -27.43
N GLU A 409 37.76 -3.30 -27.30
CA GLU A 409 37.33 -4.26 -28.31
C GLU A 409 35.81 -4.25 -28.48
N THR A 410 35.05 -4.21 -27.37
CA THR A 410 33.59 -4.13 -27.38
C THR A 410 33.11 -2.87 -28.09
N ILE A 411 33.67 -1.70 -27.77
CA ILE A 411 33.34 -0.42 -28.42
C ILE A 411 33.65 -0.47 -29.92
N SER A 412 34.82 -1.03 -30.29
CA SER A 412 35.23 -1.18 -31.69
C SER A 412 34.27 -2.08 -32.49
N LYS A 413 33.75 -3.14 -31.88
CA LYS A 413 32.73 -4.02 -32.50
C LYS A 413 31.41 -3.29 -32.70
N THR A 414 30.97 -2.47 -31.74
CA THR A 414 29.76 -1.65 -31.87
C THR A 414 29.89 -0.66 -33.04
N LYS A 415 31.02 0.04 -33.14
CA LYS A 415 31.31 0.97 -34.25
C LYS A 415 31.22 0.32 -35.64
N LYS A 416 31.65 -0.94 -35.77
CA LYS A 416 31.57 -1.69 -37.04
C LYS A 416 30.15 -2.13 -37.41
N LYS A 417 29.26 -2.30 -36.43
CA LYS A 417 27.87 -2.74 -36.65
C LYS A 417 26.99 -1.61 -37.19
N ASP A 418 27.25 -0.38 -36.77
CA ASP A 418 26.47 0.81 -37.16
C ASP A 418 27.06 1.55 -38.37
N ALA A 419 28.22 1.12 -38.86
CA ALA A 419 28.74 1.55 -40.16
C ALA A 419 27.83 0.97 -41.27
N PRO A 420 27.27 1.79 -42.19
CA PRO A 420 26.52 1.26 -43.31
C PRO A 420 27.40 0.26 -44.06
N ALA A 421 26.85 -0.91 -44.41
CA ALA A 421 27.55 -1.91 -45.21
C ALA A 421 28.00 -1.21 -46.51
N SER A 422 29.29 -0.94 -46.59
CA SER A 422 29.91 -0.39 -47.79
C SER A 422 29.83 -1.46 -48.88
N GLU A 423 28.99 -1.22 -49.89
CA GLU A 423 28.96 -1.94 -51.18
C GLU A 423 30.28 -1.79 -51.94
#